data_AF-A0A368VHJ3-F1
#
_entry.id   AF-A0A368VHJ3-F1
#
_cell.length_a   1.000
_cell.length_b   1.000
_cell.length_c   1.000
_cell.angle_alpha   90.00
_cell.angle_beta   90.00
_cell.angle_gamma   90.00
#
_symmetry.space_group_name_H-M   'P 1'
#
loop_
_entity.id
_entity.type
_entity.pdbx_description
1 polymer ?
#
loop_
_entity_poly.entity_id
_entity_poly.type
_entity_poly.pdbx_seq_one_letter_code
_entity_poly.pdbx_strand_id
1 'polypeptide(L)'
;MQIDKRIEDKIFEVDGSYRDIYVHDIDIVVWGELLDLIKKTDWQPQLYKDGYQEKINNYSARQIFDEKNDFAFTLTFEFKGIKVYSHFFDENEMELIFRQKRFQL
;
A
#
# COMPACT_ATOMS: atom_id res chain seq x y z
N MET A 1 12.67 5.94 -21.76
CA MET A 1 13.69 5.49 -20.79
C MET A 1 13.68 3.98 -20.80
N GLN A 2 14.71 3.35 -21.37
CA GLN A 2 14.80 1.90 -21.49
C GLN A 2 15.54 1.41 -20.23
N ILE A 3 14.84 0.73 -19.33
CA ILE A 3 15.48 0.13 -18.16
C ILE A 3 16.20 -1.14 -18.66
N ASP A 4 17.45 -1.32 -18.23
CA ASP A 4 18.27 -2.48 -18.57
C ASP A 4 17.61 -3.74 -17.95
N LYS A 5 17.27 -4.72 -18.79
CA LYS A 5 16.64 -5.98 -18.35
C LYS A 5 17.43 -6.71 -17.25
N ARG A 6 18.75 -6.50 -17.17
CA ARG A 6 19.59 -7.10 -16.12
C ARG A 6 19.38 -6.47 -14.73
N ILE A 7 18.78 -5.28 -14.68
CA ILE A 7 18.38 -4.60 -13.45
C ILE A 7 17.02 -5.11 -13.00
N GLU A 8 16.09 -5.39 -13.93
CA GLU A 8 14.78 -5.98 -13.59
C GLU A 8 14.93 -7.30 -12.83
N ASP A 9 15.75 -8.23 -13.34
CA ASP A 9 15.93 -9.56 -12.73
C ASP A 9 16.64 -9.54 -11.36
N LYS A 10 17.29 -8.43 -10.99
CA LYS A 10 17.96 -8.27 -9.68
C LYS A 10 17.11 -7.56 -8.65
N ILE A 11 16.07 -6.85 -9.08
CA ILE A 11 15.21 -6.03 -8.22
C ILE A 11 13.83 -6.69 -8.05
N PHE A 12 13.38 -7.47 -9.04
CA PHE A 12 12.08 -8.13 -9.04
C PHE A 12 12.24 -9.62 -9.37
N GLU A 13 11.93 -10.49 -8.40
CA GLU A 13 11.77 -11.91 -8.68
C GLU A 13 10.40 -12.16 -9.30
N VAL A 14 10.37 -12.76 -10.50
CA VAL A 14 9.12 -13.15 -11.16
C VAL A 14 8.74 -14.54 -10.66
N ASP A 15 7.99 -14.60 -9.56
CA ASP A 15 7.58 -15.86 -8.91
C ASP A 15 6.20 -16.37 -9.36
N GLY A 16 5.47 -15.60 -10.18
CA GLY A 16 4.15 -15.94 -10.67
C GLY A 16 3.02 -15.68 -9.66
N SER A 17 3.32 -15.08 -8.51
CA SER A 17 2.31 -14.51 -7.61
C SER A 17 1.77 -13.19 -8.18
N TYR A 18 0.59 -12.75 -7.72
CA TYR A 18 0.03 -11.47 -8.14
C TYR A 18 1.02 -10.35 -7.74
N ARG A 19 1.07 -9.27 -8.54
CA ARG A 19 2.11 -8.24 -8.44
C ARG A 19 2.05 -7.51 -7.10
N ASP A 20 2.72 -8.08 -6.12
CA ASP A 20 2.87 -7.53 -4.79
C ASP A 20 4.27 -6.90 -4.73
N ILE A 21 4.34 -5.62 -4.37
CA ILE A 21 5.61 -4.93 -4.14
C ILE A 21 5.84 -4.93 -2.64
N TYR A 22 6.93 -5.54 -2.21
CA TYR A 22 7.43 -5.45 -0.84
C TYR A 22 8.54 -4.42 -0.77
N VAL A 23 8.40 -3.47 0.15
CA VAL A 23 9.42 -2.47 0.45
C VAL A 23 9.92 -2.74 1.86
N HIS A 24 11.15 -3.21 1.99
CA HIS A 24 11.80 -3.51 3.27
C HIS A 24 12.69 -2.35 3.73
N ASP A 25 13.20 -2.45 4.96
CA ASP A 25 14.11 -1.48 5.59
C ASP A 25 13.54 -0.05 5.62
N ILE A 26 12.23 0.06 5.79
CA ILE A 26 11.53 1.33 6.00
C ILE A 26 11.21 1.53 7.48
N ASP A 27 10.61 2.67 7.83
CA ASP A 27 10.15 2.95 9.18
C ASP A 27 8.80 3.69 9.17
N ILE A 28 8.33 4.03 10.38
CA ILE A 28 7.08 4.75 10.58
C ILE A 28 7.02 6.12 9.89
N VAL A 29 8.16 6.76 9.63
CA VAL A 29 8.24 8.05 8.94
C VAL A 29 7.87 7.87 7.48
N VAL A 30 8.45 6.86 6.82
CA VAL A 30 8.13 6.51 5.42
C VAL A 30 6.65 6.17 5.25
N TRP A 31 6.07 5.41 6.18
CA TRP A 31 4.63 5.16 6.21
C TRP A 31 3.79 6.44 6.35
N GLY A 32 4.25 7.37 7.19
CA GLY A 32 3.63 8.69 7.35
C GLY A 32 3.65 9.50 6.05
N GLU A 33 4.80 9.53 5.36
CA GLU A 33 4.95 10.23 4.08
C GLU A 33 4.03 9.66 3.00
N LEU A 34 3.93 8.34 2.90
CA LEU A 34 2.99 7.69 1.97
C LEU A 34 1.55 8.09 2.30
N LEU A 35 1.15 8.00 3.57
CA LEU A 35 -0.22 8.31 3.98
C LEU A 35 -0.57 9.78 3.70
N ASP A 36 0.37 10.69 3.95
CA ASP A 36 0.21 12.12 3.66
C ASP A 36 0.14 12.41 2.16
N LEU A 37 0.96 11.73 1.35
CA LEU A 37 0.88 11.81 -0.11
C LEU A 37 -0.51 11.37 -0.60
N ILE A 38 -0.96 10.20 -0.16
CA ILE A 38 -2.23 9.61 -0.57
C ILE A 38 -3.42 10.50 -0.18
N LYS A 39 -3.38 11.14 1.00
CA LYS A 39 -4.42 12.08 1.44
C LYS A 39 -4.48 13.37 0.61
N LYS A 40 -3.37 13.76 -0.02
CA LYS A 40 -3.24 14.99 -0.81
C LYS A 40 -3.55 14.78 -2.30
N THR A 41 -3.75 13.54 -2.73
CA THR A 41 -3.99 13.19 -4.13
C THR A 41 -5.45 12.80 -4.37
N ASP A 42 -5.86 12.81 -5.64
CA ASP A 42 -7.17 12.32 -6.07
C ASP A 42 -7.22 10.79 -6.18
N TRP A 43 -6.38 10.06 -5.44
CA TRP A 43 -6.27 8.59 -5.53
C TRP A 43 -7.39 7.87 -4.76
N GLN A 44 -8.45 8.59 -4.37
CA GLN A 44 -9.65 8.04 -3.72
C GLN A 44 -9.34 7.07 -2.57
N PRO A 45 -8.54 7.49 -1.56
CA PRO A 45 -8.13 6.56 -0.53
C PRO A 45 -9.27 6.17 0.41
N GLN A 46 -9.28 4.89 0.77
CA GLN A 46 -10.20 4.30 1.73
C GLN A 46 -9.39 3.54 2.77
N LEU A 47 -9.55 3.92 4.03
CA LEU A 47 -9.01 3.19 5.16
C LEU A 47 -10.10 2.30 5.73
N TYR A 48 -9.75 1.08 6.10
CA TYR A 48 -10.63 0.14 6.76
C TYR A 48 -10.01 -0.31 8.07
N LYS A 49 -10.83 -0.39 9.12
CA LYS A 49 -10.50 -0.95 10.43
C LYS A 49 -11.43 -2.13 10.68
N ASP A 50 -10.90 -3.34 10.75
CA ASP A 50 -11.66 -4.60 10.80
C ASP A 50 -12.72 -4.73 9.69
N GLY A 51 -12.41 -4.22 8.51
CA GLY A 51 -13.31 -4.22 7.35
C GLY A 51 -14.37 -3.11 7.34
N TYR A 52 -14.47 -2.31 8.41
CA TYR A 52 -15.34 -1.15 8.45
C TYR A 52 -14.61 0.08 7.91
N GLN A 53 -15.27 0.83 7.02
CA GLN A 53 -14.64 2.00 6.40
C GLN A 53 -14.52 3.14 7.41
N GLU A 54 -13.31 3.66 7.53
CA GLU A 54 -12.94 4.77 8.40
C GLU A 54 -12.60 6.03 7.61
N LYS A 55 -12.69 7.18 8.29
CA LYS A 55 -12.20 8.45 7.73
C LYS A 55 -10.67 8.49 7.85
N ILE A 56 -9.96 8.28 6.75
CA ILE A 56 -8.49 8.28 6.71
C ILE A 56 -7.84 9.53 7.32
N ASN A 57 -8.50 10.69 7.24
CA ASN A 57 -8.00 11.95 7.82
C ASN A 57 -7.95 11.95 9.36
N ASN A 58 -8.60 10.98 10.02
CA ASN A 58 -8.56 10.84 11.48
C ASN A 58 -7.32 10.08 11.98
N TYR A 59 -6.55 9.49 11.07
CA TYR A 59 -5.47 8.57 11.40
C TYR A 59 -4.12 9.08 10.88
N SER A 60 -3.10 9.04 11.72
CA SER A 60 -1.69 9.06 11.33
C SER A 60 -1.18 7.62 11.18
N ALA A 61 -0.05 7.43 10.49
CA ALA A 61 0.60 6.12 10.44
C ALA A 61 0.90 5.59 11.85
N ARG A 62 1.41 6.46 12.74
CA ARG A 62 1.69 6.11 14.13
C ARG A 62 0.47 5.57 14.87
N GLN A 63 -0.68 6.25 14.75
CA GLN A 63 -1.93 5.78 15.37
C GLN A 63 -2.38 4.42 14.82
N ILE A 64 -2.24 4.20 13.51
CA ILE A 64 -2.56 2.92 12.89
C ILE A 64 -1.68 1.79 13.46
N PHE A 65 -0.36 2.02 13.55
CA PHE A 65 0.57 1.02 14.08
C PHE A 65 0.45 0.81 15.59
N ASP A 66 0.13 1.85 16.37
CA ASP A 66 -0.14 1.73 17.81
C ASP A 66 -1.41 0.88 18.07
N GLU A 67 -2.42 0.96 17.20
CA GLU A 67 -3.68 0.21 17.30
C GLU A 67 -3.64 -1.18 16.61
N LYS A 68 -2.58 -1.51 15.86
CA LYS A 68 -2.56 -2.69 14.96
C LYS A 68 -2.65 -4.05 15.66
N ASN A 69 -2.28 -4.11 16.94
CA ASN A 69 -2.34 -5.36 17.72
C ASN A 69 -3.77 -5.71 18.11
N ASP A 70 -4.66 -4.72 18.15
CA ASP A 70 -6.06 -4.89 18.51
C ASP A 70 -6.98 -4.91 17.29
N PHE A 71 -6.56 -4.26 16.19
CA PHE A 71 -7.39 -4.06 15.00
C PHE A 71 -6.60 -4.26 13.70
N ALA A 72 -7.23 -4.87 12.71
CA ALA A 72 -6.66 -5.01 11.38
C ALA A 72 -6.94 -3.76 10.53
N PHE A 73 -5.87 -3.07 10.11
CA PHE A 73 -5.98 -1.92 9.22
C PHE A 73 -5.64 -2.29 7.77
N THR A 74 -6.46 -1.83 6.84
CA THR A 74 -6.23 -1.97 5.40
C THR A 74 -6.42 -0.62 4.72
N LEU A 75 -5.42 -0.21 3.93
CA LEU A 75 -5.52 0.95 3.05
C LEU A 75 -5.79 0.48 1.63
N THR A 76 -6.71 1.15 0.95
CA THR A 76 -6.89 1.00 -0.50
C THR A 76 -6.89 2.35 -1.17
N PHE A 77 -6.34 2.44 -2.37
CA PHE A 77 -6.35 3.64 -3.20
C PHE A 77 -6.26 3.26 -4.67
N GLU A 78 -6.63 4.18 -5.57
CA GLU A 78 -6.59 3.99 -7.01
C GLU A 78 -5.60 4.98 -7.65
N PHE A 79 -4.55 4.45 -8.29
CA PHE A 79 -3.59 5.23 -9.06
C PHE A 79 -3.65 4.82 -10.52
N LYS A 80 -4.01 5.76 -11.41
CA LYS A 80 -4.09 5.54 -12.87
C LYS A 80 -4.93 4.30 -13.26
N GLY A 81 -6.06 4.08 -12.59
CA GLY A 81 -6.95 2.94 -12.86
C GLY A 81 -6.48 1.60 -12.26
N ILE A 82 -5.38 1.59 -11.51
CA ILE A 82 -4.88 0.42 -10.79
C ILE A 82 -5.28 0.56 -9.33
N LYS A 83 -5.99 -0.44 -8.79
CA LYS A 83 -6.34 -0.47 -7.37
C LYS A 83 -5.19 -1.09 -6.60
N VAL A 84 -4.72 -0.37 -5.60
CA VAL A 84 -3.67 -0.81 -4.69
C VAL A 84 -4.29 -1.11 -3.33
N TYR A 85 -3.83 -2.18 -2.71
CA TYR A 85 -4.18 -2.57 -1.35
C TYR A 85 -2.92 -2.68 -0.52
N SER A 86 -3.00 -2.29 0.75
CA SER A 86 -1.89 -2.42 1.69
C SER A 86 -2.42 -2.73 3.08
N HIS A 87 -1.74 -3.65 3.76
CA HIS A 87 -2.01 -4.01 5.15
C HIS A 87 -0.93 -3.40 6.05
N PHE A 88 -1.33 -2.87 7.20
CA PHE A 88 -0.39 -2.32 8.19
C PHE A 88 0.06 -3.41 9.16
N PHE A 89 0.87 -4.36 8.67
CA PHE A 89 1.31 -5.53 9.45
C PHE A 89 2.61 -5.28 10.23
N ASP A 90 3.64 -4.78 9.55
CA ASP A 90 4.95 -4.43 10.11
C ASP A 90 5.28 -2.96 9.80
N GLU A 91 5.87 -2.25 10.75
CA GLU A 91 6.29 -0.86 10.54
C GLU A 91 7.56 -0.76 9.70
N ASN A 92 8.33 -1.86 9.59
CA ASN A 92 9.59 -1.94 8.87
C ASN A 92 9.46 -2.51 7.45
N GLU A 93 8.24 -2.90 7.06
CA GLU A 93 7.94 -3.47 5.75
C GLU A 93 6.61 -2.93 5.24
N MET A 94 6.53 -2.68 3.93
CA MET A 94 5.29 -2.31 3.27
C MET A 94 4.98 -3.27 2.13
N GLU A 95 3.82 -3.92 2.23
CA GLU A 95 3.24 -4.71 1.17
C GLU A 95 2.24 -3.86 0.37
N LEU A 96 2.42 -3.81 -0.95
CA LEU A 96 1.53 -3.14 -1.90
C LEU A 96 1.03 -4.13 -2.95
N ILE A 97 -0.24 -4.51 -2.84
CA ILE A 97 -0.89 -5.47 -3.74
C ILE A 97 -1.55 -4.70 -4.88
N PHE A 98 -1.08 -4.89 -6.12
CA PHE A 98 -1.63 -4.22 -7.29
C PHE A 98 -2.67 -5.09 -8.00
N ARG A 99 -3.91 -4.61 -8.07
CA ARG A 99 -5.00 -5.25 -8.82
C ARG A 99 -5.48 -4.37 -9.95
N GLN A 100 -5.45 -4.91 -11.17
CA GLN A 100 -6.18 -4.31 -12.29
C GLN A 100 -7.68 -4.47 -12.03
N LYS A 101 -8.45 -3.39 -12.23
CA LYS A 101 -9.90 -3.49 -12.34
C LYS A 101 -10.16 -4.39 -13.56
N ARG A 102 -10.54 -5.66 -13.34
CA ARG A 102 -10.87 -6.56 -14.46
C ARG A 102 -11.96 -5.87 -15.27
N PHE A 103 -11.68 -5.57 -16.54
CA PHE A 103 -12.72 -5.25 -17.51
C PHE A 103 -13.65 -6.47 -17.53
N GLN A 104 -14.85 -6.33 -16.97
CA GLN A 104 -15.95 -7.21 -17.34
C GLN A 104 -16.36 -6.76 -18.75
N LEU A 105 -15.96 -7.54 -19.75
CA LEU A 105 -16.56 -7.50 -21.09
C LEU A 105 -17.97 -8.10 -21.02
#